data_AF-A0A1Q3S5E2-F1
#
_entry.id   AF-A0A1Q3S5E2-F1
#
_cell.length_a   1.000
_cell.length_b   1.000
_cell.length_c   1.000
_cell.angle_alpha   90.00
_cell.angle_beta   90.00
_cell.angle_gamma   90.00
#
_symmetry.space_group_name_H-M   'P 1'
#
loop_
_entity.id
_entity.type
_entity.pdbx_description
1 polymer ?
#
loop_
_entity_poly.entity_id
_entity_poly.type
_entity_poly.pdbx_seq_one_letter_code
_entity_poly.pdbx_strand_id
1 'polypeptide(L)'
;MGFSLFEGTVIAGYVDKGAYLNFVGPNISYTNGKSKLLLGMLPSLRFKEDHSEPKNAFVTPNLGAGLTYCYGKIALQLPFYYNAKTATQNGKWNMGIGIGYRFK
;
A
#
# COMPACT_ATOMS: atom_id res chain seq x y z
N MET A 1 -2.38 18.33 24.71
CA MET A 1 -1.40 18.22 23.62
C MET A 1 -1.10 16.73 23.43
N GLY A 2 -1.57 16.09 22.37
CA GLY A 2 -1.37 14.64 22.18
C GLY A 2 -0.42 14.37 21.02
N PHE A 3 0.74 13.78 21.30
CA PHE A 3 1.61 13.23 20.25
C PHE A 3 0.91 12.02 19.61
N SER A 4 0.72 12.04 18.29
CA SER A 4 0.25 10.89 17.51
C SER A 4 1.41 10.43 16.65
N LEU A 5 2.05 9.31 17.02
CA LEU A 5 3.13 8.70 16.21
C LEU A 5 2.61 8.07 14.91
N PHE A 6 1.28 7.97 14.78
CA PHE A 6 0.60 7.37 13.64
C PHE A 6 -0.67 8.21 13.36
N GLU A 7 -0.81 8.76 12.15
CA GLU A 7 -2.10 9.29 11.68
C GLU A 7 -3.13 8.16 11.49
N GLY A 8 -2.62 6.95 11.31
CA GLY A 8 -3.36 5.70 11.31
C GLY A 8 -4.31 5.55 10.15
N THR A 9 -3.81 5.05 9.03
CA THR A 9 -4.65 4.40 8.02
C THR A 9 -4.02 3.08 7.64
N VAL A 10 -4.79 2.01 7.81
CA VAL A 10 -4.40 0.65 7.40
C VAL A 10 -5.32 0.25 6.26
N ILE A 11 -4.72 -0.27 5.18
CA ILE A 11 -5.44 -0.68 3.98
C ILE A 11 -5.08 -2.12 3.68
N ALA A 12 -6.08 -2.96 3.47
CA ALA A 12 -5.89 -4.29 2.89
C ALA A 12 -6.37 -4.28 1.45
N GLY A 13 -5.72 -5.06 0.58
CA GLY A 13 -6.12 -5.11 -0.81
C GLY A 13 -5.44 -6.22 -1.58
N TYR A 14 -5.56 -6.14 -2.90
CA TYR A 14 -5.04 -7.14 -3.82
C TYR A 14 -4.26 -6.49 -4.96
N VAL A 15 -3.14 -7.12 -5.32
CA VAL A 15 -2.28 -6.67 -6.42
C VAL A 15 -1.45 -7.86 -6.92
N ASP A 16 -1.28 -7.96 -8.23
CA ASP A 16 -0.38 -8.95 -8.84
C ASP A 16 -0.56 -10.37 -8.26
N LYS A 17 -1.81 -10.86 -8.21
CA LYS A 17 -2.17 -12.18 -7.70
C LYS A 17 -1.85 -12.44 -6.21
N GLY A 18 -1.68 -11.39 -5.40
CA GLY A 18 -1.40 -11.52 -3.97
C GLY A 18 -2.13 -10.45 -3.15
N ALA A 19 -2.35 -10.74 -1.88
CA ALA A 19 -2.89 -9.76 -0.95
C ALA A 19 -1.78 -8.83 -0.44
N TYR A 20 -2.17 -7.66 0.04
CA TYR A 20 -1.26 -6.75 0.73
C TYR A 20 -1.93 -6.11 1.94
N LEU A 21 -1.09 -5.66 2.87
CA LEU A 21 -1.45 -4.77 3.96
C LEU A 21 -0.55 -3.52 3.90
N ASN A 22 -1.15 -2.35 3.78
CA ASN A 22 -0.47 -1.07 3.72
C ASN A 22 -0.73 -0.23 4.94
N PHE A 23 0.31 0.49 5.33
CA PHE A 23 0.26 1.54 6.31
C PHE A 23 0.55 2.84 5.57
N VAL A 24 -0.29 3.86 5.72
CA VAL A 24 -0.01 5.16 5.10
C VAL A 24 1.28 5.73 5.72
N GLY A 25 2.31 5.88 4.88
CA GLY A 25 3.61 6.42 5.25
C GLY A 25 3.76 7.90 4.88
N PRO A 26 4.99 8.37 4.60
CA PRO A 26 5.26 9.73 4.13
C PRO A 26 4.43 10.06 2.88
N ASN A 27 3.74 11.20 2.89
CA ASN A 27 2.83 11.59 1.84
C ASN A 27 2.66 13.11 1.73
N ILE A 28 2.19 13.55 0.56
CA ILE A 28 1.58 14.87 0.37
C ILE A 28 0.08 14.65 0.42
N SER A 29 -0.65 15.50 1.16
CA SER A 29 -2.10 15.38 1.26
C SER A 29 -2.82 16.71 1.09
N TYR A 30 -4.03 16.60 0.56
CA TYR A 30 -5.01 17.68 0.49
C TYR A 30 -6.24 17.26 1.31
N THR A 31 -6.68 18.12 2.23
CA THR A 31 -7.82 17.86 3.12
C THR A 31 -8.87 18.93 2.93
N ASN A 32 -10.12 18.54 2.71
CA ASN A 32 -11.28 19.42 2.67
C ASN A 32 -12.47 18.76 3.40
N GLY A 33 -12.82 19.29 4.58
CA GLY A 33 -13.84 18.70 5.45
C GLY A 33 -13.51 17.25 5.83
N LYS A 34 -14.42 16.32 5.52
CA LYS A 34 -14.24 14.88 5.76
C LYS A 34 -13.43 14.17 4.67
N SER A 35 -13.16 14.84 3.56
CA SER A 35 -12.42 14.29 2.43
C SER A 35 -10.93 14.56 2.60
N LYS A 36 -10.10 13.53 2.42
CA LYS A 36 -8.64 13.65 2.38
C LYS A 36 -8.10 12.85 1.20
N LEU A 37 -7.33 13.48 0.32
CA LEU A 37 -6.60 12.83 -0.77
C LEU A 37 -5.11 12.83 -0.43
N LEU A 38 -4.47 11.68 -0.56
CA LEU A 38 -3.06 11.48 -0.25
C LEU A 38 -2.36 10.88 -1.46
N LEU A 39 -1.19 11.41 -1.80
CA LEU A 39 -0.22 10.80 -2.70
C LEU A 39 1.05 10.53 -1.88
N GLY A 40 1.46 9.27 -1.78
CA GLY A 40 2.60 8.96 -0.94
C GLY A 40 3.11 7.54 -1.01
N MET A 41 4.12 7.30 -0.17
CA MET A 41 4.78 6.02 -0.02
C MET A 41 3.99 5.10 0.90
N LEU A 42 4.00 3.82 0.57
CA LEU A 42 3.21 2.78 1.21
C LEU A 42 4.14 1.71 1.76
N PRO A 43 4.57 1.80 3.02
CA PRO A 43 5.09 0.66 3.76
C PRO A 43 4.08 -0.49 3.71
N SER A 44 4.51 -1.64 3.21
CA SER A 44 3.61 -2.75 2.89
C SER A 44 4.13 -4.09 3.37
N LEU A 45 3.20 -4.96 3.75
CA LEU A 45 3.41 -6.40 3.79
C LEU A 45 2.69 -7.02 2.59
N ARG A 46 3.38 -7.85 1.84
CA ARG A 46 2.83 -8.62 0.72
C ARG A 46 2.66 -10.08 1.12
N PHE A 47 1.51 -10.63 0.79
CA PHE A 47 1.12 -12.02 1.03
C PHE A 47 0.94 -12.68 -0.34
N LYS A 48 2.00 -13.33 -0.82
CA LYS A 48 2.03 -13.92 -2.15
C LYS A 48 3.01 -15.09 -2.16
N GLU A 49 2.58 -16.21 -2.69
CA GLU A 49 3.45 -17.35 -2.93
C GLU A 49 4.49 -17.02 -4.02
N ASP A 50 5.74 -17.37 -3.76
CA ASP A 50 6.83 -17.20 -4.71
C ASP A 50 7.16 -18.53 -5.40
N HIS A 51 7.10 -18.52 -6.72
CA HIS A 51 7.41 -19.67 -7.57
C HIS A 51 8.80 -19.53 -8.25
N SER A 52 9.59 -18.52 -7.90
CA SER A 52 10.96 -18.35 -8.39
C SER A 52 11.98 -19.21 -7.63
N GLU A 53 13.18 -19.39 -8.16
CA GLU A 53 14.28 -20.06 -7.47
C GLU A 53 15.50 -19.12 -7.44
N PRO A 54 16.02 -18.73 -6.25
CA PRO A 54 15.53 -19.08 -4.92
C PRO A 54 14.22 -18.34 -4.54
N LYS A 55 13.40 -18.98 -3.69
CA LYS A 55 12.08 -18.47 -3.26
C LYS A 55 12.18 -17.42 -2.15
N ASN A 56 11.34 -16.39 -2.23
CA ASN A 56 11.00 -15.53 -1.11
C ASN A 56 10.04 -16.24 -0.12
N ALA A 57 9.99 -15.73 1.11
CA ALA A 57 8.95 -16.11 2.07
C ALA A 57 7.54 -15.70 1.59
N PHE A 58 6.50 -16.39 2.06
CA PHE A 58 5.11 -16.07 1.73
C PHE A 58 4.71 -14.64 2.14
N VAL A 59 5.29 -14.13 3.24
CA VAL A 59 5.14 -12.75 3.71
C VAL A 59 6.43 -12.00 3.48
N THR A 60 6.37 -10.90 2.72
CA THR A 60 7.54 -10.05 2.43
C THR A 60 7.26 -8.58 2.71
N PRO A 61 8.26 -7.82 3.20
CA PRO A 61 8.15 -6.38 3.20
C PRO A 61 8.22 -5.86 1.76
N ASN A 62 7.46 -4.82 1.46
CA ASN A 62 7.50 -4.14 0.18
C ASN A 62 7.26 -2.64 0.38
N LEU A 63 7.74 -1.83 -0.56
CA LEU A 63 7.49 -0.40 -0.61
C LEU A 63 6.69 -0.10 -1.88
N GLY A 64 5.47 0.38 -1.69
CA GLY A 64 4.65 0.91 -2.78
C GLY A 64 4.65 2.44 -2.78
N ALA A 65 4.00 2.99 -3.80
CA ALA A 65 3.54 4.37 -3.81
C ALA A 65 2.13 4.40 -4.41
N GLY A 66 1.32 5.38 -4.06
CA GLY A 66 -0.01 5.46 -4.67
C GLY A 66 -0.91 6.53 -4.12
N LEU A 67 -2.14 6.50 -4.62
CA LEU A 67 -3.21 7.40 -4.23
C LEU A 67 -4.05 6.74 -3.14
N THR A 68 -4.30 7.46 -2.05
CA THR A 68 -5.26 7.08 -1.02
C THR A 68 -6.30 8.17 -0.89
N TYR A 69 -7.57 7.82 -1.02
CA TYR A 69 -8.67 8.73 -0.74
C TYR A 69 -9.38 8.27 0.53
N CYS A 70 -9.55 9.18 1.47
CA CYS A 70 -10.28 8.94 2.71
C CYS A 70 -11.53 9.80 2.76
N TYR A 71 -12.66 9.20 3.15
CA TYR A 71 -13.88 9.90 3.51
C TYR A 71 -14.31 9.50 4.92
N GLY A 72 -14.12 10.43 5.87
CA GLY A 72 -14.25 10.12 7.29
C GLY A 72 -13.27 9.01 7.70
N LYS A 73 -13.79 7.85 8.10
CA LYS A 73 -12.99 6.70 8.55
C LYS A 73 -12.72 5.65 7.47
N ILE A 74 -13.32 5.78 6.29
CA ILE A 74 -13.13 4.82 5.19
C ILE A 74 -12.01 5.32 4.30
N ALA A 75 -11.10 4.44 3.91
CA ALA A 75 -10.04 4.72 2.95
C ALA A 75 -10.14 3.80 1.74
N LEU A 76 -9.95 4.34 0.54
CA LEU A 76 -9.76 3.61 -0.71
C LEU A 76 -8.36 3.91 -1.22
N GLN A 77 -7.69 2.90 -1.76
CA GLN A 77 -6.31 3.04 -2.20
C GLN A 77 -6.08 2.40 -3.56
N LEU A 78 -5.35 3.12 -4.41
CA LEU A 78 -4.78 2.65 -5.66
C LEU A 78 -3.25 2.63 -5.50
N PRO A 79 -2.69 1.52 -4.97
CA PRO A 79 -1.24 1.38 -4.85
C PRO A 79 -0.61 0.90 -6.16
N PHE A 80 0.64 1.31 -6.36
CA PHE A 80 1.52 0.86 -7.42
C PHE A 80 2.77 0.28 -6.78
N TYR A 81 3.15 -0.91 -7.26
CA TYR A 81 4.32 -1.62 -6.78
C TYR A 81 5.19 -2.05 -7.93
N TYR A 82 6.50 -1.89 -7.78
CA TYR A 82 7.46 -2.40 -8.73
C TYR A 82 7.84 -3.82 -8.35
N ASN A 83 7.61 -4.77 -9.26
CA ASN A 83 8.22 -6.08 -9.18
C ASN A 83 9.54 -6.00 -9.94
N ALA A 84 10.64 -6.33 -9.26
CA ALA A 84 11.97 -6.31 -9.86
C ALA A 84 12.08 -7.34 -11.00
N LYS A 85 12.98 -7.06 -11.95
CA LYS A 85 13.32 -8.01 -13.01
C LYS A 85 13.93 -9.28 -12.42
N THR A 86 13.70 -10.41 -13.08
CA THR A 86 14.35 -11.70 -12.78
C THR A 86 15.24 -12.10 -13.96
N ALA A 87 15.87 -13.28 -13.89
CA ALA A 87 16.62 -13.84 -15.00
C ALA A 87 15.75 -14.14 -16.24
N THR A 88 14.43 -14.29 -16.07
CA THR A 88 13.49 -14.75 -17.11
C THR A 88 12.35 -13.76 -17.39
N GLN A 89 12.19 -12.71 -16.58
CA GLN A 89 11.09 -11.75 -16.70
C GLN A 89 11.54 -10.31 -16.47
N ASN A 90 10.99 -9.38 -17.26
CA ASN A 90 11.20 -7.96 -17.06
C ASN A 90 10.50 -7.46 -15.79
N GLY A 91 11.12 -6.49 -15.12
CA GLY A 91 10.50 -5.80 -14.01
C GLY A 91 9.35 -4.92 -14.50
N LYS A 92 8.29 -4.82 -13.70
CA LYS A 92 7.06 -4.12 -14.08
C LYS A 92 6.37 -3.49 -12.89
N TRP A 93 5.65 -2.41 -13.14
CA TRP A 93 4.73 -1.81 -12.18
C TRP A 93 3.39 -2.55 -12.21
N ASN A 94 2.87 -2.86 -11.04
CA ASN A 94 1.55 -3.45 -10.87
C ASN A 94 0.68 -2.51 -10.05
N MET A 95 -0.48 -2.17 -10.61
CA MET A 95 -1.52 -1.42 -9.92
C MET A 95 -2.43 -2.38 -9.15
N GLY A 96 -2.73 -2.04 -7.91
CA GLY A 96 -3.68 -2.75 -7.07
C GLY A 96 -4.89 -1.91 -6.72
N ILE A 97 -5.74 -2.49 -5.87
CA ILE A 97 -6.83 -1.76 -5.22
C ILE A 97 -7.00 -2.30 -3.80
N GLY A 98 -7.38 -1.41 -2.88
CA GLY A 98 -7.66 -1.80 -1.51
C GLY A 98 -8.62 -0.85 -0.80
N ILE A 99 -9.14 -1.37 0.31
CA ILE A 99 -10.02 -0.65 1.24
C ILE A 99 -9.39 -0.70 2.62
N GLY A 100 -9.61 0.36 3.38
CA GLY A 100 -8.98 0.53 4.66
C GLY A 100 -9.79 1.36 5.62
N TYR A 101 -9.23 1.45 6.82
CA TYR A 101 -9.79 2.20 7.91
C TYR A 101 -8.80 3.27 8.37
N ARG A 102 -9.31 4.49 8.50
CA ARG A 102 -8.62 5.65 9.05
C ARG A 102 -9.04 5.83 10.51
N PHE A 103 -8.06 5.73 11.41
CA PHE A 103 -8.27 5.73 12.86
C PHE A 103 -8.52 7.13 13.43
N LYS A 104 -8.09 8.19 12.75
CA LYS A 104 -8.31 9.60 13.14
C LYS A 104 -8.77 10.47 11.98
#